data_AF-A0A1A8D472-F1
#
_entry.id   AF-A0A1A8D472-F1
#
_cell.length_a   1.000
_cell.length_b   1.000
_cell.length_c   1.000
_cell.angle_alpha   90.00
_cell.angle_beta   90.00
_cell.angle_gamma   90.00
#
_symmetry.space_group_name_H-M   'P 1'
#
loop_
_entity.id
_entity.type
_entity.pdbx_description
1 polymer ?
#
loop_
_entity_poly.entity_id
_entity_poly.type
_entity_poly.pdbx_seq_one_letter_code
_entity_poly.pdbx_strand_id
1 'polypeptide(L)'
;NCLEQCSRDSDCPGDDQICCFNGCGHVCMTQTIVKPGKCPDDFFFHRCHSHCRTDGDCRGEMKCCYSMCGSECKYPVFWPPIGRR
;
A
#
# COMPACT_ATOMS: atom_id res chain seq x y z
N ASN A 1 -30.75 -5.41 0.26
CA ASN A 1 -30.22 -5.97 1.53
C ASN A 1 -28.71 -5.76 1.48
N CYS A 2 -28.14 -5.04 2.45
CA CYS A 2 -26.70 -4.76 2.49
C CYS A 2 -25.96 -5.91 3.18
N LEU A 3 -24.69 -6.10 2.83
CA LEU A 3 -23.84 -7.13 3.45
C LEU A 3 -23.08 -6.52 4.64
N GLU A 4 -23.32 -7.05 5.84
CA GLU A 4 -22.60 -6.69 7.06
C GLU A 4 -21.75 -7.88 7.51
N GLN A 5 -20.44 -7.82 7.27
CA GLN A 5 -19.49 -8.87 7.65
C GLN A 5 -18.82 -8.60 9.00
N CYS A 6 -18.69 -7.32 9.37
CA CYS A 6 -17.99 -6.87 10.57
C CYS A 6 -18.65 -5.58 11.11
N SER A 7 -18.35 -5.21 12.34
CA SER A 7 -18.70 -3.90 12.91
C SER A 7 -17.47 -3.16 13.48
N ARG A 8 -16.39 -3.89 13.73
CA ARG A 8 -15.08 -3.38 14.16
C ARG A 8 -13.97 -4.25 13.57
N ASP A 9 -12.75 -3.72 13.55
CA ASP A 9 -11.59 -4.40 12.95
C ASP A 9 -11.35 -5.79 13.57
N SER A 10 -11.57 -5.94 14.87
CA SER A 10 -11.39 -7.21 15.59
C SER A 10 -12.41 -8.30 15.21
N ASP A 11 -13.48 -7.96 14.47
CA ASP A 11 -14.43 -8.96 13.96
C ASP A 11 -13.89 -9.66 12.71
N CYS A 12 -12.83 -9.11 12.09
CA CYS A 12 -12.23 -9.66 10.90
C CYS A 12 -11.32 -10.86 11.22
N PRO A 13 -11.32 -11.91 10.38
CA PRO A 13 -10.57 -13.13 10.65
C PRO A 13 -9.06 -13.00 10.42
N GLY A 14 -8.61 -12.00 9.63
CA GLY A 14 -7.19 -11.75 9.38
C GLY A 14 -6.62 -10.67 10.30
N ASP A 15 -5.43 -10.91 10.84
CA ASP A 15 -4.69 -9.93 11.66
C ASP A 15 -4.30 -8.67 10.88
N ASP A 16 -4.28 -8.76 9.55
CA ASP A 16 -4.03 -7.67 8.62
C ASP A 16 -5.33 -7.07 8.06
N GLN A 17 -6.51 -7.42 8.59
CA GLN A 17 -7.79 -6.93 8.09
C GLN A 17 -8.42 -5.89 9.02
N ILE A 18 -9.08 -4.91 8.40
CA ILE A 18 -9.83 -3.86 9.08
C ILE A 18 -11.25 -3.80 8.53
N CYS A 19 -12.18 -3.32 9.35
CA CYS A 19 -13.58 -3.25 9.01
C CYS A 19 -13.88 -1.93 8.28
N CYS A 20 -14.14 -2.02 6.98
CA CYS A 20 -14.33 -0.86 6.13
C CYS A 20 -15.77 -0.76 5.63
N PHE A 21 -16.33 0.45 5.66
CA PHE A 21 -17.62 0.74 5.03
C PHE A 21 -17.48 0.85 3.51
N ASN A 22 -18.28 0.10 2.76
CA ASN A 22 -18.22 0.05 1.28
C ASN A 22 -19.34 0.84 0.58
N GLY A 23 -20.11 1.65 1.30
CA GLY A 23 -21.22 2.43 0.75
C GLY A 23 -22.61 1.82 0.97
N CYS A 24 -22.71 0.53 1.33
CA CYS A 24 -23.97 -0.13 1.73
C CYS A 24 -23.85 -0.72 3.13
N GLY A 25 -22.74 -1.42 3.39
CA GLY A 25 -22.46 -2.04 4.68
C GLY A 25 -20.97 -2.18 4.94
N HIS A 26 -20.59 -3.01 5.90
CA HIS A 26 -19.20 -3.19 6.31
C HIS A 26 -18.62 -4.53 5.85
N VAL A 27 -17.39 -4.46 5.36
CA VAL A 27 -16.65 -5.61 4.88
C VAL A 27 -15.22 -5.58 5.42
N CYS A 28 -14.68 -6.75 5.71
CA CYS A 28 -13.28 -6.88 6.11
C CYS A 28 -12.38 -6.70 4.89
N MET A 29 -11.44 -5.76 4.98
CA MET A 29 -10.46 -5.48 3.93
C MET A 29 -9.05 -5.58 4.48
N THR A 30 -8.14 -6.17 3.72
CA THR A 30 -6.72 -6.20 4.08
C THR A 30 -6.16 -4.77 4.08
N GLN A 31 -5.59 -4.37 5.22
CA GLN A 31 -4.87 -3.13 5.40
C GLN A 31 -3.63 -3.15 4.51
N THR A 32 -3.58 -2.20 3.59
CA THR A 32 -2.37 -1.93 2.81
C THR A 32 -1.60 -0.80 3.46
N ILE A 33 -0.35 -1.05 3.85
CA ILE A 33 0.52 0.00 4.35
C ILE A 33 0.90 0.87 3.15
N VAL A 34 0.54 2.16 3.24
CA VAL A 34 0.91 3.19 2.26
C VAL A 34 1.83 4.19 2.94
N LYS A 35 3.07 4.29 2.47
CA LYS A 35 4.07 5.24 2.98
C LYS A 35 4.02 6.56 2.21
N PRO A 36 4.40 7.68 2.84
CA PRO A 36 4.34 9.00 2.20
C PRO A 36 5.35 9.13 1.05
N GLY A 37 5.05 10.04 0.12
CA GLY A 37 5.84 10.28 -1.10
C GLY A 37 5.42 9.40 -2.28
N LYS A 38 6.02 9.65 -3.46
CA LYS A 38 5.73 8.96 -4.71
C LYS A 38 6.89 8.07 -5.14
N CYS A 39 6.62 7.03 -5.91
CA CYS A 39 7.68 6.28 -6.56
C CYS A 39 8.42 7.17 -7.56
N PRO A 40 9.74 7.04 -7.69
CA PRO A 40 10.49 7.75 -8.71
C PRO A 40 10.05 7.29 -10.11
N ASP A 41 9.93 8.25 -11.04
CA ASP A 41 9.63 7.99 -12.45
C ASP A 41 10.84 7.36 -13.11
N ASP A 42 10.88 6.04 -13.09
CA ASP A 42 12.02 5.28 -13.54
C ASP A 42 11.49 4.22 -14.51
N PHE A 43 11.65 4.50 -15.81
CA PHE A 43 11.02 3.78 -16.90
C PHE A 43 11.83 2.57 -17.40
N PHE A 44 12.96 2.25 -16.75
CA PHE A 44 13.95 1.27 -17.24
C PHE A 44 14.11 0.06 -16.30
N PHE A 45 13.03 -0.64 -15.97
CA PHE A 45 13.14 -1.88 -15.19
C PHE A 45 13.16 -3.10 -16.11
N HIS A 46 14.36 -3.61 -16.32
CA HIS A 46 14.63 -4.81 -17.11
C HIS A 46 14.51 -6.08 -16.25
N ARG A 47 14.17 -5.93 -14.97
CA ARG A 47 14.14 -7.01 -13.98
C ARG A 47 12.70 -7.35 -13.63
N CYS A 48 12.19 -8.40 -14.26
CA CYS A 48 10.85 -8.93 -13.99
C CYS A 48 10.83 -9.81 -12.74
N HIS A 49 11.25 -9.24 -11.60
CA HIS A 49 11.16 -9.89 -10.30
C HIS A 49 10.30 -9.03 -9.37
N SER A 50 9.42 -9.68 -8.62
CA SER A 50 8.58 -9.04 -7.61
C SER A 50 9.18 -9.26 -6.22
N HIS A 51 9.79 -8.23 -5.66
CA HIS A 51 10.44 -8.28 -4.35
C HIS A 51 9.55 -7.80 -3.20
N CYS A 52 8.46 -7.11 -3.51
CA CYS A 52 7.51 -6.55 -2.55
C CYS A 52 6.09 -6.55 -3.12
N ARG A 53 5.07 -6.47 -2.27
CA ARG A 53 3.65 -6.31 -2.63
C ARG A 53 3.02 -5.05 -2.05
N THR A 54 3.52 -4.55 -0.93
CA THR A 54 3.05 -3.30 -0.32
C THR A 54 4.23 -2.48 0.18
N ASP A 55 4.03 -1.18 0.46
CA ASP A 55 5.11 -0.38 1.05
C ASP A 55 5.56 -0.94 2.40
N GLY A 56 4.67 -1.67 3.10
CA GLY A 56 4.96 -2.35 4.37
C GLY A 56 6.04 -3.42 4.27
N ASP A 57 6.20 -4.05 3.11
CA ASP A 57 7.25 -5.07 2.89
C ASP A 57 8.65 -4.44 2.82
N CYS A 58 8.71 -3.14 2.52
CA CYS A 58 9.94 -2.40 2.38
C CYS A 58 10.39 -1.81 3.73
N ARG A 59 11.69 -1.70 3.96
CA ARG A 59 12.23 -1.15 5.22
C ARG A 59 12.16 0.37 5.26
N GLY A 60 11.99 0.93 6.45
CA GLY A 60 12.02 2.38 6.67
C GLY A 60 11.01 3.13 5.81
N GLU A 61 11.45 4.17 5.12
CA GLU A 61 10.61 5.03 4.26
C GLU A 61 10.44 4.48 2.83
N MET A 62 11.11 3.38 2.49
CA MET A 62 11.09 2.83 1.13
C MET A 62 9.69 2.35 0.76
N LYS A 63 9.27 2.65 -0.46
CA LYS A 63 7.99 2.27 -1.07
C LYS A 63 8.17 1.09 -2.00
N CYS A 64 7.13 0.27 -2.14
CA CYS A 64 7.10 -0.78 -3.15
C CYS A 64 6.65 -0.20 -4.49
N CYS A 65 7.59 -0.07 -5.41
CA CYS A 65 7.38 0.57 -6.70
C CYS A 65 7.23 -0.47 -7.80
N TYR A 66 6.10 -0.42 -8.49
CA TYR A 66 5.80 -1.29 -9.62
C TYR A 66 6.41 -0.74 -10.90
N SER A 67 6.96 -1.65 -11.69
CA SER A 67 7.38 -1.40 -13.06
C SER A 67 6.51 -2.19 -14.03
N MET A 68 6.90 -2.26 -15.31
CA MET A 68 6.15 -3.01 -16.32
C MET A 68 5.97 -4.49 -16.00
N CYS A 69 6.92 -5.13 -15.30
CA CYS A 69 6.89 -6.58 -15.06
C CYS A 69 7.40 -7.02 -13.67
N GLY A 70 7.61 -6.09 -12.74
CA GLY A 70 8.15 -6.42 -11.42
C GLY A 70 7.87 -5.34 -10.38
N SER A 71 8.36 -5.56 -9.17
CA SER A 71 8.23 -4.63 -8.04
C SER A 71 9.51 -4.59 -7.22
N GLU A 72 9.93 -3.40 -6.84
CA GLU A 72 11.16 -3.18 -6.07
C GLU A 72 10.96 -2.09 -5.01
N CYS A 73 11.61 -2.28 -3.86
CA CYS A 73 11.63 -1.26 -2.82
C CYS A 73 12.54 -0.10 -3.23
N LYS A 74 12.00 1.12 -3.29
CA LYS A 74 12.74 2.34 -3.63
C LYS A 74 12.46 3.47 -2.66
N TYR A 75 13.41 4.39 -2.55
CA TYR A 75 13.19 5.63 -1.80
C TYR A 75 12.14 6.52 -2.50
N PRO A 76 11.20 7.11 -1.75
CA PRO A 76 10.19 7.99 -2.31
C PRO A 76 10.77 9.33 -2.76
N VAL A 77 10.13 9.93 -3.76
CA VAL A 77 10.27 11.35 -4.09
C VAL A 77 9.14 12.16 -3.45
N PHE A 78 9.49 13.29 -2.83
CA PHE A 78 8.54 14.22 -2.23
C PHE A 78 8.51 15.50 -3.07
N TRP A 79 7.36 15.79 -3.69
CA TRP A 79 7.15 17.01 -4.48
C TRP A 79 5.96 17.81 -3.95
N PRO A 80 6.10 19.13 -3.65
CA PRO A 80 7.35 19.90 -3.67
C PRO A 80 8.37 19.34 -2.66
N PRO A 81 9.69 19.54 -2.88
CA PRO A 81 10.68 19.17 -1.87
C PRO A 81 10.29 19.86 -0.57
N ILE A 82 10.16 19.06 0.50
CA ILE A 82 9.83 19.58 1.83
C ILE A 82 10.81 20.72 2.12
N GLY A 83 10.28 21.94 2.18
CA GLY A 83 11.07 23.16 2.20
C GLY A 83 12.11 23.09 3.31
N ARG A 84 13.39 23.18 2.93
CA ARG A 84 14.43 23.60 3.86
C ARG A 84 14.03 25.00 4.32
N ARG A 85 13.59 25.12 5.57
CA ARG A 85 13.45 26.43 6.22
C ARG A 85 14.85 26.96 6.54
#